data_AF-A0A512B4Q4-F1
#
_entry.id   AF-A0A512B4Q4-F1
#
_cell.length_a   1.000
_cell.length_b   1.000
_cell.length_c   1.000
_cell.angle_alpha   90.00
_cell.angle_beta   90.00
_cell.angle_gamma   90.00
#
_symmetry.space_group_name_H-M   'P 1'
#
loop_
_entity.id
_entity.type
_entity.pdbx_description
1 polymer ?
#
loop_
_entity_poly.entity_id
_entity_poly.type
_entity_poly.pdbx_seq_one_letter_code
_entity_poly.pdbx_strand_id
1 'polypeptide(L)'
;MPTSDQSLAIGYNYQDQTDLLQKAGLTLFTVGLLLLLLPSLPIEAALRQGLLWSGICLSLLGLGLYFGQTYRKSHPGVRNNGVWLRGSTSRGNIAWVTAVGLTGFYIILYWFPFLLEGQIRALDTFSQWLRGKPADHWLLYGTFYTLAILLMGVRAMLKYRHSPYQVIRTISVMFFQLGLAYLIPYTLQKLNEPEFYFSYFWPLKYDYLFPGTVSYLINEPGALGVFMIFWTAVISLVGVPILTYFFGKRWYCSWVCGCGGLAETAGDPYRQLSNKSRAAWQWEVAIIYPVLGFIVLTTLLLWLNSIMGGGLLGSLSNGFAQTYGFFIGAIFSGVIGVGFYPIMGSRVWCRFGCPMAAYLGLLQKHFSRFRITTNGGQCISCGNCSTYCEMGIDVRWYAQQGQPIIRSSCVGCGMCATVCPRGVLNLENGPREGRYQPTTLISPENLRILD
;
A
#
# COMPACT_ATOMS: atom_id res chain seq x y z
N MET A 1 32.37 -34.34 1.61
CA MET A 1 30.90 -34.21 1.55
C MET A 1 30.35 -34.47 2.94
N PRO A 2 29.89 -33.45 3.69
CA PRO A 2 29.12 -33.69 4.90
C PRO A 2 27.64 -33.75 4.54
N THR A 3 27.07 -34.95 4.66
CA THR A 3 25.64 -35.22 4.65
C THR A 3 25.01 -34.56 5.88
N SER A 4 24.28 -33.46 5.68
CA SER A 4 23.36 -33.00 6.73
C SER A 4 22.05 -33.74 6.55
N ASP A 5 21.78 -34.66 7.48
CA ASP A 5 20.44 -35.14 7.75
C ASP A 5 19.60 -33.97 8.26
N GLN A 6 19.08 -33.16 7.34
CA GLN A 6 17.98 -32.26 7.64
C GLN A 6 16.71 -33.10 7.72
N SER A 7 16.37 -33.50 8.95
CA SER A 7 15.07 -34.02 9.30
C SER A 7 13.95 -33.17 8.67
N LEU A 8 13.12 -33.80 7.84
CA LEU A 8 11.93 -33.20 7.20
C LEU A 8 10.72 -33.14 8.17
N ALA A 9 10.91 -33.48 9.45
CA ALA A 9 9.83 -33.52 10.43
C ALA A 9 9.32 -32.11 10.79
N ILE A 10 8.00 -31.94 10.73
CA ILE A 10 7.20 -30.72 10.91
C ILE A 10 7.13 -30.27 12.40
N GLY A 11 8.14 -30.63 13.19
CA GLY A 11 8.38 -30.13 14.55
C GLY A 11 9.53 -29.13 14.60
N TYR A 12 9.71 -28.33 13.54
CA TYR A 12 10.84 -27.41 13.44
C TYR A 12 10.75 -26.35 14.55
N ASN A 13 11.59 -26.49 15.58
CA ASN A 13 11.94 -25.40 16.48
C ASN A 13 12.54 -24.30 15.59
N TYR A 14 11.71 -23.34 15.19
CA TYR A 14 12.12 -22.22 14.36
C TYR A 14 13.14 -21.39 15.14
N GLN A 15 14.42 -21.67 14.94
CA GLN A 15 15.50 -20.84 15.43
C GLN A 15 15.89 -19.87 14.32
N ASP A 16 15.62 -18.58 14.54
CA ASP A 16 16.08 -17.50 13.68
C ASP A 16 17.60 -17.32 13.91
N GLN A 17 18.40 -18.26 13.43
CA GLN A 17 19.85 -18.20 13.58
C GLN A 17 20.41 -17.10 12.67
N THR A 18 20.58 -15.91 13.23
CA THR A 18 21.23 -14.78 12.56
C THR A 18 22.75 -14.97 12.60
N ASP A 19 23.40 -14.90 11.44
CA ASP A 19 24.86 -14.92 11.37
C ASP A 19 25.49 -13.55 11.72
N LEU A 20 26.83 -13.51 11.74
CA LEU A 20 27.57 -12.30 12.06
C LEU A 20 27.27 -11.15 11.10
N LEU A 21 27.05 -11.42 9.80
CA LEU A 21 26.75 -10.39 8.81
C LEU A 21 25.33 -9.82 8.97
N GLN A 22 24.35 -10.68 9.28
CA GLN A 22 22.98 -10.27 9.61
C GLN A 22 22.94 -9.46 10.91
N LYS A 23 23.69 -9.88 11.93
CA LYS A 23 23.84 -9.11 13.18
C LYS A 23 24.48 -7.75 12.92
N ALA A 24 25.56 -7.69 12.14
CA ALA A 24 26.18 -6.44 11.75
C ALA A 24 25.19 -5.52 11.00
N GLY A 25 24.41 -6.08 10.06
CA GLY A 25 23.37 -5.34 9.35
C GLY A 25 22.29 -4.77 10.28
N LEU A 26 21.81 -5.55 11.26
CA LEU A 26 20.85 -5.08 12.27
C LEU A 26 21.43 -4.01 13.21
N THR A 27 22.72 -4.13 13.57
CA THR A 27 23.42 -3.11 14.36
C THR A 27 23.54 -1.80 13.58
N LEU A 28 23.98 -1.85 12.31
CA LEU A 28 24.04 -0.67 11.44
C LEU A 28 22.66 -0.02 11.26
N PHE A 29 21.61 -0.83 11.10
CA PHE A 29 20.25 -0.32 11.02
C PHE A 29 19.82 0.39 12.32
N THR A 30 20.12 -0.21 13.47
CA THR A 30 19.80 0.36 14.79
C THR A 30 20.54 1.68 15.02
N VAL A 31 21.84 1.72 14.71
CA VAL A 31 22.64 2.94 14.78
C VAL A 31 22.07 4.00 13.83
N GLY A 32 21.74 3.62 12.60
CA GLY A 32 21.10 4.52 11.62
C GLY A 32 19.80 5.12 12.15
N LEU A 33 18.91 4.32 12.75
CA LEU A 33 17.67 4.80 13.35
C LEU A 33 17.92 5.78 14.50
N LEU A 34 18.92 5.53 15.35
CA LEU A 34 19.28 6.46 16.43
C LEU A 34 19.79 7.79 15.87
N LEU A 35 20.63 7.75 14.82
CA LEU A 35 21.12 8.96 14.16
C LEU A 35 19.99 9.79 13.52
N LEU A 36 18.92 9.17 13.03
CA LEU A 36 17.75 9.88 12.49
C LEU A 36 16.99 10.69 13.56
N LEU A 37 17.13 10.33 14.83
CA LEU A 37 16.49 11.04 15.94
C LEU A 37 17.30 12.25 16.40
N LEU A 38 18.64 12.21 16.30
CA LEU A 38 19.53 13.27 16.79
C LEU A 38 19.33 14.67 16.17
N PRO A 39 18.87 14.82 14.91
CA PRO A 39 18.56 16.13 14.34
C PRO A 39 17.56 16.98 15.12
N SER A 40 16.73 16.38 15.98
CA SER A 40 15.79 17.13 16.84
C SER A 40 16.46 17.90 17.97
N LEU A 41 17.73 17.62 18.27
CA LEU A 41 18.50 18.33 19.28
C LEU A 41 18.94 19.71 18.78
N PRO A 42 19.19 20.68 19.69
CA PRO A 42 19.67 22.01 19.33
C PRO A 42 21.16 21.98 18.97
N ILE A 43 21.46 21.45 17.79
CA ILE A 43 22.81 21.32 17.21
C ILE A 43 22.97 22.16 15.94
N GLU A 44 24.22 22.43 15.57
CA GLU A 44 24.60 23.18 14.35
C GLU A 44 24.07 22.53 13.07
N ALA A 45 23.76 23.37 12.06
CA ALA A 45 23.10 22.94 10.83
C ALA A 45 23.91 21.91 10.03
N ALA A 46 25.23 22.09 9.90
CA ALA A 46 26.10 21.17 9.17
C ALA A 46 26.14 19.78 9.81
N LEU A 47 26.26 19.73 11.14
CA LEU A 47 26.20 18.47 11.90
C LEU A 47 24.83 17.82 11.77
N ARG A 48 23.76 18.60 11.84
CA ARG A 48 22.37 18.12 11.68
C ARG A 48 22.16 17.43 10.33
N GLN A 49 22.62 18.04 9.25
CA GLN A 49 22.57 17.46 7.91
C GLN A 49 23.41 16.18 7.83
N GLY A 50 24.63 16.20 8.37
CA GLY A 50 25.51 15.03 8.42
C GLY A 50 24.91 13.84 9.17
N LEU A 51 24.28 14.09 10.32
CA LEU A 51 23.60 13.06 11.13
C LEU A 51 22.39 12.46 10.42
N LEU A 52 21.57 13.28 9.75
CA LEU A 52 20.41 12.76 9.02
C LEU A 52 20.86 11.85 7.85
N TRP A 53 21.78 12.32 7.00
CA TRP A 53 22.22 11.54 5.84
C TRP A 53 23.00 10.29 6.23
N SER A 54 23.86 10.37 7.25
CA SER A 54 24.52 9.17 7.80
C SER A 54 23.49 8.20 8.38
N GLY A 55 22.47 8.67 9.09
CA GLY A 55 21.35 7.86 9.57
C GLY A 55 20.63 7.13 8.43
N ILE A 56 20.23 7.85 7.37
CA ILE A 56 19.60 7.27 6.18
C ILE A 56 20.51 6.21 5.55
N CYS A 57 21.77 6.54 5.27
CA CYS A 57 22.71 5.64 4.62
C CYS A 57 22.96 4.37 5.44
N LEU A 58 23.18 4.50 6.75
CA LEU A 58 23.39 3.35 7.63
C LEU A 58 22.14 2.48 7.75
N SER A 59 20.95 3.08 7.80
CA SER A 59 19.70 2.32 7.81
C SER A 59 19.47 1.54 6.51
N LEU A 60 19.72 2.18 5.35
CA LEU A 60 19.59 1.53 4.04
C LEU A 60 20.62 0.42 3.85
N LEU A 61 21.90 0.67 4.18
CA LEU A 61 22.98 -0.31 4.11
C LEU A 61 22.74 -1.47 5.07
N GLY A 62 22.37 -1.19 6.32
CA GLY A 62 22.13 -2.20 7.35
C GLY A 62 21.02 -3.18 6.96
N LEU A 63 19.88 -2.67 6.51
CA LEU A 63 18.77 -3.50 6.02
C LEU A 63 19.09 -4.19 4.70
N GLY A 64 19.78 -3.50 3.78
CA GLY A 64 20.23 -4.08 2.51
C GLY A 64 21.14 -5.29 2.72
N LEU A 65 22.13 -5.17 3.63
CA LEU A 65 23.01 -6.27 4.03
C LEU A 65 22.23 -7.41 4.68
N TYR A 66 21.32 -7.09 5.61
CA TYR A 66 20.49 -8.09 6.28
C TYR A 66 19.63 -8.88 5.28
N PHE A 67 18.92 -8.20 4.38
CA PHE A 67 18.08 -8.86 3.37
C PHE A 67 18.91 -9.63 2.35
N GLY A 68 20.00 -9.04 1.85
CA GLY A 68 20.92 -9.70 0.91
C GLY A 68 21.43 -11.02 1.46
N GLN A 69 21.91 -11.04 2.71
CA GLN A 69 22.40 -12.27 3.33
C GLN A 69 21.28 -13.29 3.59
N THR A 70 20.11 -12.83 4.03
CA THR A 70 18.95 -13.69 4.33
C THR A 70 18.48 -14.45 3.10
N TYR A 71 18.34 -13.77 1.96
CA TYR A 71 17.83 -14.39 0.73
C TYR A 71 18.92 -15.07 -0.11
N ARG A 72 20.21 -14.75 0.10
CA ARG A 72 21.32 -15.52 -0.48
C ARG A 72 21.37 -16.96 0.06
N LYS A 73 21.10 -17.14 1.35
CA LYS A 73 21.07 -18.47 2.01
C LYS A 73 19.80 -19.28 1.74
N SER A 74 18.73 -18.61 1.32
CA SER A 74 17.41 -19.22 1.17
C SER A 74 17.15 -19.63 -0.29
N HIS A 75 16.66 -20.84 -0.55
CA HIS A 75 16.26 -21.20 -1.93
C HIS A 75 15.07 -20.34 -2.41
N PRO A 76 14.95 -20.11 -3.72
CA PRO A 76 13.77 -19.46 -4.30
C PRO A 76 12.48 -20.18 -3.89
N GLY A 77 11.47 -19.42 -3.45
CA GLY A 77 10.15 -19.96 -3.14
C GLY A 77 9.38 -19.12 -2.13
N VAL A 78 8.10 -19.41 -1.93
CA VAL A 78 7.28 -18.77 -0.90
C VAL A 78 7.62 -19.37 0.46
N ARG A 79 8.44 -18.66 1.24
CA ARG A 79 8.78 -19.04 2.62
C ARG A 79 8.21 -18.02 3.59
N ASN A 80 7.28 -18.46 4.43
CA ASN A 80 6.69 -17.68 5.50
C ASN A 80 6.81 -18.46 6.82
N ASN A 81 8.03 -18.91 7.11
CA ASN A 81 8.31 -19.80 8.24
C ASN A 81 8.32 -19.00 9.55
N GLY A 82 7.62 -19.51 10.56
CA GLY A 82 7.60 -18.94 11.90
C GLY A 82 6.91 -17.57 12.02
N VAL A 83 6.16 -17.10 11.02
CA VAL A 83 5.52 -15.75 11.04
C VAL A 83 4.57 -15.53 12.21
N TRP A 84 3.96 -16.61 12.72
CA TRP A 84 3.10 -16.59 13.90
C TRP A 84 3.86 -16.72 15.22
N LEU A 85 5.13 -17.14 15.18
CA LEU A 85 5.97 -17.37 16.37
C LEU A 85 6.88 -16.18 16.68
N ARG A 86 7.17 -15.32 15.69
CA ARG A 86 8.04 -14.15 15.88
C ARG A 86 7.26 -12.98 16.47
N GLY A 87 7.69 -12.49 17.64
CA GLY A 87 7.07 -11.35 18.31
C GLY A 87 6.98 -10.05 17.48
N SER A 88 7.84 -9.90 16.45
CA SER A 88 7.80 -8.76 15.51
C SER A 88 6.70 -8.86 14.46
N THR A 89 6.16 -10.05 14.17
CA THR A 89 5.11 -10.31 13.16
C THR A 89 3.83 -10.93 13.74
N SER A 90 3.81 -11.26 15.04
CA SER A 90 2.74 -12.04 15.68
C SER A 90 1.93 -11.29 16.76
N ARG A 91 1.63 -10.00 16.61
CA ARG A 91 0.99 -9.18 17.68
C ARG A 91 1.70 -9.23 19.04
N GLY A 92 2.99 -9.57 19.05
CA GLY A 92 3.82 -9.56 20.26
C GLY A 92 4.28 -8.15 20.62
N ASN A 93 5.08 -8.03 21.69
CA ASN A 93 5.52 -6.74 22.22
C ASN A 93 6.26 -5.89 21.18
N ILE A 94 7.12 -6.49 20.36
CA ILE A 94 7.86 -5.77 19.30
C ILE A 94 6.89 -5.22 18.24
N ALA A 95 5.87 -5.99 17.87
CA ALA A 95 4.84 -5.53 16.92
C ALA A 95 4.06 -4.32 17.49
N TRP A 96 3.69 -4.36 18.78
CA TRP A 96 3.04 -3.23 19.46
C TRP A 96 3.92 -1.99 19.56
N VAL A 97 5.19 -2.14 19.96
CA VAL A 97 6.15 -1.02 19.99
C VAL A 97 6.29 -0.40 18.61
N THR A 98 6.39 -1.23 17.56
CA THR A 98 6.45 -0.76 16.17
C THR A 98 5.17 -0.02 15.77
N ALA A 99 4.00 -0.55 16.13
CA ALA A 99 2.71 0.07 15.83
C ALA A 99 2.57 1.44 16.53
N VAL A 100 2.94 1.52 17.82
CA VAL A 100 2.96 2.78 18.59
C VAL A 100 3.94 3.77 17.98
N GLY A 101 5.14 3.33 17.61
CA GLY A 101 6.15 4.19 16.97
C GLY A 101 5.69 4.76 15.62
N LEU A 102 5.13 3.91 14.74
CA LEU A 102 4.58 4.35 13.45
C LEU A 102 3.39 5.31 13.65
N THR A 103 2.46 4.96 14.55
CA THR A 103 1.30 5.79 14.89
C THR A 103 1.74 7.15 15.42
N GLY A 104 2.69 7.16 16.37
CA GLY A 104 3.27 8.36 16.95
C GLY A 104 3.97 9.23 15.92
N PHE A 105 4.72 8.64 14.99
CA PHE A 105 5.33 9.37 13.88
C PHE A 105 4.29 10.11 13.02
N TYR A 106 3.18 9.45 12.65
CA TYR A 106 2.11 10.10 11.90
C TYR A 106 1.38 11.18 12.72
N ILE A 107 1.18 10.96 14.03
CA ILE A 107 0.60 11.99 14.91
C ILE A 107 1.50 13.23 14.94
N ILE A 108 2.81 13.04 15.08
CA ILE A 108 3.75 14.15 15.06
C ILE A 108 3.76 14.83 13.69
N LEU A 109 3.77 14.06 12.60
CA LEU A 109 3.81 14.58 11.24
C LEU A 109 2.62 15.49 10.92
N TYR A 110 1.41 15.10 11.31
CA TYR A 110 0.17 15.82 10.96
C TYR A 110 -0.17 16.96 11.93
N TRP A 111 0.06 16.78 13.24
CA TRP A 111 -0.41 17.74 14.26
C TRP A 111 0.72 18.48 14.98
N PHE A 112 1.93 17.93 15.02
CA PHE A 112 3.06 18.52 15.74
C PHE A 112 4.33 18.59 14.87
N PRO A 113 4.26 19.11 13.63
CA PRO A 113 5.39 19.08 12.70
C PRO A 113 6.62 19.86 13.22
N PHE A 114 6.42 20.81 14.14
CA PHE A 114 7.51 21.55 14.80
C PHE A 114 8.48 20.64 15.57
N LEU A 115 8.04 19.47 16.04
CA LEU A 115 8.93 18.49 16.68
C LEU A 115 9.90 17.84 15.68
N LEU A 116 9.58 17.90 14.38
CA LEU A 116 10.41 17.38 13.29
C LEU A 116 11.22 18.48 12.60
N GLU A 117 11.20 19.72 13.11
CA GLU A 117 11.88 20.86 12.49
C GLU A 117 13.38 20.57 12.27
N GLY A 118 14.00 19.87 13.22
CA GLY A 118 15.35 19.33 13.08
C GLY A 118 15.56 18.55 11.79
N GLN A 119 14.78 17.48 11.63
CA GLN A 119 14.82 16.58 10.49
C GLN A 119 14.44 17.28 9.18
N ILE A 120 13.48 18.20 9.23
CA ILE A 120 13.05 18.99 8.07
C ILE A 120 14.22 19.84 7.58
N ARG A 121 14.82 20.65 8.46
CA ARG A 121 15.92 21.56 8.09
C ARG A 121 17.18 20.82 7.63
N ALA A 122 17.42 19.62 8.14
CA ALA A 122 18.50 18.76 7.66
C ALA A 122 18.35 18.35 6.17
N LEU A 123 17.15 18.47 5.60
CA LEU A 123 16.88 18.25 4.18
C LEU A 123 16.88 19.53 3.34
N ASP A 124 17.15 20.72 3.91
CA ASP A 124 17.04 22.00 3.18
C ASP A 124 17.91 22.02 1.92
N THR A 125 19.17 21.60 2.01
CA THR A 125 20.09 21.53 0.86
C THR A 125 19.54 20.62 -0.25
N PHE A 126 18.97 19.48 0.12
CA PHE A 126 18.36 18.54 -0.83
C PHE A 126 17.05 19.09 -1.42
N SER A 127 16.24 19.75 -0.60
CA SER A 127 15.01 20.42 -1.04
C SER A 127 15.30 21.55 -2.02
N GLN A 128 16.33 22.36 -1.78
CA GLN A 128 16.73 23.40 -2.72
C GLN A 128 17.19 22.81 -4.05
N TRP A 129 17.96 21.73 -4.02
CA TRP A 129 18.39 21.04 -5.24
C TRP A 129 17.21 20.46 -6.04
N LEU A 130 16.25 19.83 -5.37
CA LEU A 130 15.12 19.13 -6.00
C LEU A 130 13.98 20.08 -6.41
N ARG A 131 13.64 21.07 -5.57
CA ARG A 131 12.41 21.88 -5.63
C ARG A 131 12.63 23.39 -5.69
N GLY A 132 13.85 23.86 -5.42
CA GLY A 132 14.15 25.29 -5.33
C GLY A 132 13.53 26.02 -4.13
N LYS A 133 13.05 25.29 -3.11
CA LYS A 133 12.39 25.83 -1.91
C LYS A 133 12.94 25.17 -0.64
N PRO A 134 12.82 25.81 0.54
CA PRO A 134 13.14 25.18 1.83
C PRO A 134 12.39 23.87 2.03
N ALA A 135 12.94 22.97 2.85
CA ALA A 135 12.30 21.71 3.17
C ALA A 135 11.04 21.93 4.02
N ASP A 136 10.11 21.01 3.87
CA ASP A 136 8.86 20.93 4.62
C ASP A 136 8.62 19.48 5.09
N HIS A 137 7.65 19.30 5.99
CA HIS A 137 7.33 17.99 6.56
C HIS A 137 6.86 16.98 5.49
N TRP A 138 6.23 17.43 4.40
CA TRP A 138 5.83 16.54 3.31
C TRP A 138 7.01 16.03 2.50
N LEU A 139 8.05 16.83 2.27
CA LEU A 139 9.28 16.31 1.67
C LEU A 139 9.95 15.28 2.56
N LEU A 140 10.06 15.55 3.87
CA LEU A 140 10.63 14.61 4.82
C LEU A 140 9.88 13.28 4.77
N TYR A 141 8.56 13.34 4.88
CA TYR A 141 7.70 12.17 4.77
C TYR A 141 7.86 11.46 3.42
N GLY A 142 7.75 12.19 2.31
CA GLY A 142 7.86 11.64 0.95
C GLY A 142 9.21 10.98 0.70
N THR A 143 10.29 11.52 1.27
CA THR A 143 11.65 10.96 1.20
C THR A 143 11.69 9.63 1.92
N PHE A 144 11.29 9.59 3.20
CA PHE A 144 11.28 8.35 3.99
C PHE A 144 10.33 7.30 3.41
N TYR A 145 9.16 7.71 2.94
CA TYR A 145 8.19 6.84 2.32
C TYR A 145 8.72 6.20 1.03
N THR A 146 9.33 7.00 0.16
CA THR A 146 9.91 6.53 -1.10
C THR A 146 11.10 5.61 -0.84
N LEU A 147 11.99 5.97 0.09
CA LEU A 147 13.11 5.11 0.49
C LEU A 147 12.65 3.78 1.09
N ALA A 148 11.60 3.79 1.92
CA ALA A 148 11.01 2.58 2.47
C ALA A 148 10.45 1.67 1.37
N ILE A 149 9.71 2.22 0.39
CA ILE A 149 9.21 1.45 -0.76
C ILE A 149 10.35 0.88 -1.59
N LEU A 150 11.41 1.65 -1.85
CA LEU A 150 12.53 1.18 -2.67
C LEU A 150 13.29 0.04 -1.97
N LEU A 151 13.66 0.22 -0.69
CA LEU A 151 14.39 -0.78 0.08
C LEU A 151 13.56 -2.04 0.32
N MET A 152 12.30 -1.88 0.73
CA MET A 152 11.40 -3.01 0.96
C MET A 152 10.92 -3.64 -0.34
N GLY A 153 10.94 -2.89 -1.44
CA GLY A 153 10.76 -3.39 -2.80
C GLY A 153 11.90 -4.31 -3.23
N VAL A 154 13.16 -3.94 -2.98
CA VAL A 154 14.31 -4.83 -3.18
C VAL A 154 14.15 -6.11 -2.36
N ARG A 155 13.77 -6.00 -1.09
CA ARG A 155 13.46 -7.18 -0.25
C ARG A 155 12.35 -8.05 -0.86
N ALA A 156 11.26 -7.46 -1.33
CA ALA A 156 10.15 -8.19 -1.94
C ALA A 156 10.58 -8.90 -3.22
N MET A 157 11.40 -8.27 -4.07
CA MET A 157 11.96 -8.91 -5.26
C MET A 157 12.87 -10.09 -4.92
N LEU A 158 13.72 -9.97 -3.90
CA LEU A 158 14.57 -11.07 -3.42
C LEU A 158 13.72 -12.23 -2.87
N LYS A 159 12.68 -11.94 -2.10
CA LYS A 159 11.75 -12.93 -1.54
C LYS A 159 10.97 -13.67 -2.63
N TYR A 160 10.44 -12.94 -3.60
CA TYR A 160 9.54 -13.46 -4.64
C TYR A 160 10.24 -13.69 -5.99
N ARG A 161 11.56 -13.85 -6.00
CA ARG A 161 12.39 -14.04 -7.21
C ARG A 161 12.00 -15.22 -8.11
N HIS A 162 11.22 -16.17 -7.58
CA HIS A 162 10.68 -17.30 -8.34
C HIS A 162 9.44 -16.94 -9.19
N SER A 163 8.80 -15.81 -8.92
CA SER A 163 7.54 -15.40 -9.54
C SER A 163 7.71 -14.12 -10.34
N PRO A 164 7.83 -14.18 -11.69
CA PRO A 164 8.05 -12.99 -12.52
C PRO A 164 6.93 -11.95 -12.35
N TYR A 165 5.69 -12.41 -12.16
CA TYR A 165 4.54 -11.53 -11.87
C TYR A 165 4.79 -10.63 -10.65
N GLN A 166 5.34 -11.19 -9.56
CA GLN A 166 5.56 -10.45 -8.32
C GLN A 166 6.74 -9.49 -8.44
N VAL A 167 7.78 -9.90 -9.17
CA VAL A 167 8.96 -9.05 -9.43
C VAL A 167 8.57 -7.84 -10.30
N ILE A 168 7.91 -8.06 -11.44
CA ILE A 168 7.51 -6.99 -12.36
C ILE A 168 6.55 -6.01 -11.66
N ARG A 169 5.58 -6.53 -10.92
CA ARG A 169 4.66 -5.71 -10.13
C ARG A 169 5.39 -4.85 -9.09
N THR A 170 6.40 -5.41 -8.42
CA THR A 170 7.21 -4.67 -7.43
C THR A 170 8.02 -3.56 -8.10
N ILE A 171 8.62 -3.84 -9.27
CA ILE A 171 9.32 -2.83 -10.08
C ILE A 171 8.35 -1.72 -10.49
N SER A 172 7.13 -2.07 -10.92
CA SER A 172 6.10 -1.10 -11.27
C SER A 172 5.80 -0.14 -10.11
N VAL A 173 5.48 -0.65 -8.92
CA VAL A 173 5.16 0.24 -7.79
C VAL A 173 6.35 1.09 -7.35
N MET A 174 7.58 0.58 -7.44
CA MET A 174 8.79 1.37 -7.17
C MET A 174 8.96 2.49 -8.19
N PHE A 175 8.72 2.21 -9.48
CA PHE A 175 8.78 3.20 -10.55
C PHE A 175 7.72 4.29 -10.37
N PHE A 176 6.46 3.92 -10.16
CA PHE A 176 5.37 4.90 -9.96
C PHE A 176 5.61 5.75 -8.71
N GLN A 177 6.10 5.14 -7.62
CA GLN A 177 6.43 5.89 -6.41
C GLN A 177 7.59 6.87 -6.63
N LEU A 178 8.71 6.41 -7.16
CA LEU A 178 9.91 7.24 -7.33
C LEU A 178 9.70 8.29 -8.43
N GLY A 179 9.21 7.88 -9.60
CA GLY A 179 9.03 8.76 -10.75
C GLY A 179 7.85 9.70 -10.59
N LEU A 180 6.63 9.14 -10.56
CA LEU A 180 5.40 9.91 -10.70
C LEU A 180 4.87 10.49 -9.39
N ALA A 181 5.14 9.85 -8.25
CA ALA A 181 4.66 10.33 -6.96
C ALA A 181 5.70 11.16 -6.18
N TYR A 182 6.98 11.09 -6.53
CA TYR A 182 8.06 11.76 -5.80
C TYR A 182 8.87 12.74 -6.67
N LEU A 183 9.56 12.26 -7.72
CA LEU A 183 10.44 13.11 -8.53
C LEU A 183 9.67 14.14 -9.35
N ILE A 184 8.62 13.75 -10.07
CA ILE A 184 7.88 14.65 -10.96
C ILE A 184 7.21 15.81 -10.20
N PRO A 185 6.39 15.58 -9.15
CA PRO A 185 5.73 16.67 -8.42
C PRO A 185 6.74 17.68 -7.83
N TYR A 186 7.87 17.19 -7.32
CA TYR A 186 8.88 18.03 -6.70
C TYR A 186 9.77 18.76 -7.71
N THR A 187 10.06 18.16 -8.86
CA THR A 187 10.78 18.85 -9.94
C THR A 187 9.91 19.91 -10.62
N LEU A 188 8.59 19.71 -10.72
CA LEU A 188 7.65 20.74 -11.19
C LEU A 188 7.72 22.02 -10.33
N GLN A 189 7.81 21.87 -9.01
CA GLN A 189 7.96 23.02 -8.11
C GLN A 189 9.22 23.84 -8.39
N LYS A 190 10.31 23.20 -8.85
CA LYS A 190 11.55 23.88 -9.26
C LYS A 190 11.37 24.71 -10.53
N LEU A 191 10.44 24.29 -11.40
CA LEU A 191 10.07 25.03 -12.61
C LEU A 191 9.05 26.15 -12.34
N ASN A 192 8.76 26.44 -11.07
CA ASN A 192 7.70 27.36 -10.63
C ASN A 192 6.29 26.93 -11.04
N GLU A 193 6.09 25.64 -11.30
CA GLU A 193 4.79 25.05 -11.64
C GLU A 193 4.16 24.42 -10.38
N PRO A 194 2.82 24.28 -10.33
CA PRO A 194 2.13 23.70 -9.18
C PRO A 194 2.46 22.22 -9.01
N GLU A 195 2.45 21.75 -7.76
CA GLU A 195 2.67 20.34 -7.47
C GLU A 195 1.51 19.47 -7.99
N PHE A 196 1.82 18.55 -8.88
CA PHE A 196 0.82 17.69 -9.48
C PHE A 196 1.23 16.22 -9.45
N TYR A 197 0.37 15.39 -8.87
CA TYR A 197 0.59 13.97 -8.74
C TYR A 197 -0.16 13.18 -9.82
N PHE A 198 0.58 12.75 -10.84
CA PHE A 198 0.05 11.97 -11.97
C PHE A 198 -0.46 10.55 -11.61
N SER A 199 -0.17 10.07 -10.39
CA SER A 199 -0.58 8.75 -9.92
C SER A 199 -1.79 8.77 -8.97
N TYR A 200 -2.33 9.93 -8.62
CA TYR A 200 -3.50 10.02 -7.75
C TYR A 200 -4.72 10.53 -8.52
N PHE A 201 -5.78 9.73 -8.48
CA PHE A 201 -7.01 10.00 -9.22
C PHE A 201 -8.18 10.18 -8.27
N TRP A 202 -9.26 10.80 -8.75
CA TRP A 202 -10.51 10.84 -8.01
C TRP A 202 -11.09 9.40 -7.90
N PRO A 203 -11.68 9.00 -6.75
CA PRO A 203 -12.00 9.80 -5.56
C PRO A 203 -10.92 9.79 -4.45
N LEU A 204 -9.69 9.33 -4.70
CA LEU A 204 -8.61 9.35 -3.70
C LEU A 204 -8.05 10.77 -3.50
N LYS A 205 -7.69 11.44 -4.60
CA LYS A 205 -7.20 12.82 -4.61
C LYS A 205 -8.29 13.73 -5.16
N TYR A 206 -9.24 14.00 -4.29
CA TYR A 206 -10.49 14.66 -4.60
C TYR A 206 -10.33 16.19 -4.77
N ASP A 207 -9.32 16.76 -4.11
CA ASP A 207 -9.03 18.18 -4.07
C ASP A 207 -8.72 18.76 -5.46
N TYR A 208 -8.13 17.98 -6.37
CA TYR A 208 -7.89 18.43 -7.75
C TYR A 208 -9.14 18.74 -8.56
N LEU A 209 -10.29 18.15 -8.19
CA LEU A 209 -11.57 18.43 -8.84
C LEU A 209 -12.43 19.38 -8.01
N PHE A 210 -11.93 19.96 -6.93
CA PHE A 210 -12.68 20.95 -6.18
C PHE A 210 -12.65 22.30 -6.90
N PRO A 211 -13.75 23.09 -6.85
CA PRO A 211 -13.88 24.32 -7.62
C PRO A 211 -12.80 25.35 -7.28
N GLY A 212 -12.35 25.41 -6.02
CA GLY A 212 -11.24 26.29 -5.61
C GLY A 212 -9.92 25.93 -6.29
N THR A 213 -9.55 24.65 -6.29
CA THR A 213 -8.32 24.17 -6.93
C THR A 213 -8.39 24.25 -8.44
N VAL A 214 -9.55 23.96 -9.04
CA VAL A 214 -9.78 24.11 -10.48
C VAL A 214 -9.63 25.58 -10.89
N SER A 215 -10.22 26.50 -10.14
CA SER A 215 -10.09 27.94 -10.42
C SER A 215 -8.65 28.42 -10.25
N TYR A 216 -7.93 27.93 -9.23
CA TYR A 216 -6.51 28.23 -9.04
C TYR A 216 -5.66 27.76 -10.23
N LEU A 217 -5.82 26.52 -10.66
CA LEU A 217 -5.03 25.93 -11.76
C LEU A 217 -5.38 26.51 -13.15
N ILE A 218 -6.61 27.01 -13.36
CA ILE A 218 -6.99 27.69 -14.61
C ILE A 218 -6.41 29.11 -14.67
N ASN A 219 -6.36 29.80 -13.52
CA ASN A 219 -5.92 31.18 -13.44
C ASN A 219 -4.40 31.34 -13.33
N GLU A 220 -3.66 30.25 -13.10
CA GLU A 220 -2.20 30.30 -13.18
C GLU A 220 -1.71 30.49 -14.62
N PRO A 221 -0.70 31.35 -14.83
CA PRO A 221 -0.19 31.63 -16.16
C PRO A 221 0.55 30.42 -16.74
N GLY A 222 -0.08 29.71 -17.67
CA GLY A 222 0.54 28.60 -18.41
C GLY A 222 -0.48 27.58 -18.93
N ALA A 223 -0.16 26.90 -20.03
CA ALA A 223 -1.00 25.82 -20.56
C ALA A 223 -1.02 24.56 -19.65
N LEU A 224 -0.10 24.49 -18.67
CA LEU A 224 0.14 23.31 -17.86
C LEU A 224 -0.97 23.07 -16.81
N GLY A 225 -1.47 24.11 -16.14
CA GLY A 225 -2.54 23.96 -15.14
C GLY A 225 -3.84 23.43 -15.75
N VAL A 226 -4.24 23.98 -16.91
CA VAL A 226 -5.38 23.49 -17.70
C VAL A 226 -5.15 22.05 -18.16
N PHE A 227 -3.95 21.72 -18.63
CA PHE A 227 -3.57 20.36 -18.99
C PHE A 227 -3.72 19.38 -17.81
N MET A 228 -3.24 19.76 -16.62
CA MET A 228 -3.32 18.93 -15.41
C MET A 228 -4.77 18.65 -15.00
N ILE A 229 -5.65 19.65 -15.02
CA ILE A 229 -7.07 19.46 -14.70
C ILE A 229 -7.74 18.57 -15.75
N PHE A 230 -7.51 18.86 -17.03
CA PHE A 230 -8.08 18.08 -18.13
C PHE A 230 -7.70 16.61 -18.02
N TRP A 231 -6.42 16.30 -17.84
CA TRP A 231 -5.96 14.91 -17.67
C TRP A 231 -6.46 14.29 -16.37
N THR A 232 -6.56 15.05 -15.28
CA THR A 232 -7.16 14.55 -14.03
C THR A 232 -8.59 14.10 -14.26
N ALA A 233 -9.42 14.95 -14.89
CA ALA A 233 -10.82 14.64 -15.17
C ALA A 233 -10.95 13.47 -16.15
N VAL A 234 -10.22 13.50 -17.26
CA VAL A 234 -10.26 12.44 -18.28
C VAL A 234 -9.79 11.10 -17.71
N ILE A 235 -8.66 11.05 -17.02
CA ILE A 235 -8.18 9.79 -16.45
C ILE A 235 -9.13 9.32 -15.34
N SER A 236 -9.58 10.21 -14.45
CA SER A 236 -10.44 9.79 -13.33
C SER A 236 -11.83 9.30 -13.79
N LEU A 237 -12.43 9.94 -14.78
CA LEU A 237 -13.81 9.64 -15.22
C LEU A 237 -13.88 8.65 -16.38
N VAL A 238 -12.84 8.57 -17.22
CA VAL A 238 -12.83 7.73 -18.42
C VAL A 238 -11.73 6.68 -18.32
N GLY A 239 -10.48 7.09 -18.09
CA GLY A 239 -9.33 6.18 -18.05
C GLY A 239 -9.46 5.10 -16.97
N VAL A 240 -9.82 5.49 -15.75
CA VAL A 240 -9.97 4.60 -14.59
C VAL A 240 -11.05 3.55 -14.85
N PRO A 241 -12.30 3.89 -15.25
CA PRO A 241 -13.29 2.89 -15.64
C PRO A 241 -12.84 1.95 -16.75
N ILE A 242 -12.20 2.45 -17.80
CA ILE A 242 -11.72 1.64 -18.93
C ILE A 242 -10.63 0.65 -18.46
N LEU A 243 -9.62 1.14 -17.74
CA LEU A 243 -8.56 0.28 -17.22
C LEU A 243 -9.10 -0.74 -16.23
N THR A 244 -10.08 -0.38 -15.40
CA THR A 244 -10.73 -1.32 -14.49
C THR A 244 -11.63 -2.32 -15.20
N TYR A 245 -12.25 -1.94 -16.31
CA TYR A 245 -12.97 -2.89 -17.15
C TYR A 245 -12.04 -4.01 -17.64
N PHE A 246 -10.87 -3.68 -18.16
CA PHE A 246 -9.93 -4.67 -18.71
C PHE A 246 -9.09 -5.41 -17.67
N PHE A 247 -8.65 -4.74 -16.60
CA PHE A 247 -7.66 -5.28 -15.67
C PHE A 247 -8.20 -5.46 -14.24
N GLY A 248 -9.45 -5.10 -13.98
CA GLY A 248 -9.99 -5.03 -12.62
C GLY A 248 -9.30 -3.94 -11.82
N LYS A 249 -9.36 -4.00 -10.49
CA LYS A 249 -8.71 -3.00 -9.64
C LYS A 249 -7.20 -3.20 -9.48
N ARG A 250 -6.65 -4.27 -10.07
CA ARG A 250 -5.23 -4.63 -9.94
C ARG A 250 -4.31 -3.57 -10.51
N TRP A 251 -4.66 -2.99 -11.67
CA TRP A 251 -3.83 -2.01 -12.36
C TRP A 251 -3.49 -0.81 -11.47
N TYR A 252 -4.42 -0.41 -10.60
CA TYR A 252 -4.18 0.69 -9.67
C TYR A 252 -3.68 0.20 -8.33
N CYS A 253 -4.50 -0.56 -7.58
CA CYS A 253 -4.25 -0.88 -6.17
C CYS A 253 -3.01 -1.75 -5.91
N SER A 254 -2.48 -2.43 -6.92
CA SER A 254 -1.35 -3.35 -6.78
C SER A 254 -0.17 -3.02 -7.70
N TRP A 255 -0.35 -2.19 -8.73
CA TRP A 255 0.70 -1.86 -9.70
C TRP A 255 1.11 -0.37 -9.73
N VAL A 256 0.24 0.55 -9.32
CA VAL A 256 0.48 2.01 -9.42
C VAL A 256 0.39 2.72 -8.06
N CYS A 257 -0.60 2.36 -7.24
CA CYS A 257 -0.93 3.09 -6.02
C CYS A 257 0.20 3.01 -4.98
N GLY A 258 0.68 4.17 -4.50
CA GLY A 258 1.72 4.26 -3.46
C GLY A 258 1.34 3.54 -2.17
N CYS A 259 0.09 3.70 -1.69
CA CYS A 259 -0.41 2.96 -0.52
C CYS A 259 -0.35 1.44 -0.73
N GLY A 260 -0.59 0.98 -1.96
CA GLY A 260 -0.43 -0.42 -2.35
C GLY A 260 1.03 -0.83 -2.36
N GLY A 261 1.93 0.01 -2.88
CA GLY A 261 3.37 -0.21 -2.88
C GLY A 261 3.91 -0.45 -1.46
N LEU A 262 3.55 0.40 -0.50
CA LEU A 262 3.98 0.21 0.90
C LEU A 262 3.36 -1.06 1.53
N ALA A 263 2.08 -1.32 1.30
CA ALA A 263 1.39 -2.50 1.83
C ALA A 263 1.99 -3.82 1.32
N GLU A 264 2.35 -3.87 0.03
CA GLU A 264 2.87 -5.08 -0.63
C GLU A 264 4.34 -5.33 -0.32
N THR A 265 5.06 -4.29 0.12
CA THR A 265 6.49 -4.35 0.45
C THR A 265 6.71 -4.33 1.96
N ALA A 266 6.63 -3.17 2.61
CA ALA A 266 6.83 -3.02 4.04
C ALA A 266 5.77 -3.75 4.86
N GLY A 267 4.52 -3.81 4.38
CA GLY A 267 3.42 -4.52 5.02
C GLY A 267 3.45 -6.04 4.85
N ASP A 268 4.23 -6.58 3.90
CA ASP A 268 4.27 -8.02 3.56
C ASP A 268 4.42 -8.98 4.77
N PRO A 269 5.22 -8.67 5.81
CA PRO A 269 5.36 -9.53 7.00
C PRO A 269 4.08 -9.70 7.82
N TYR A 270 3.05 -8.89 7.58
CA TYR A 270 1.85 -8.80 8.40
C TYR A 270 0.59 -9.32 7.71
N ARG A 271 0.69 -9.85 6.48
CA ARG A 271 -0.48 -10.32 5.69
C ARG A 271 -1.37 -11.29 6.47
N GLN A 272 -0.77 -12.17 7.26
CA GLN A 272 -1.44 -13.18 8.08
C GLN A 272 -2.40 -12.59 9.12
N LEU A 273 -2.14 -11.37 9.60
CA LEU A 273 -2.92 -10.72 10.65
C LEU A 273 -4.28 -10.17 10.17
N SER A 274 -4.47 -10.06 8.86
CA SER A 274 -5.73 -9.59 8.27
C SER A 274 -6.89 -10.47 8.74
N ASN A 275 -7.97 -9.93 9.31
CA ASN A 275 -9.06 -10.77 9.81
C ASN A 275 -9.94 -11.30 8.65
N LYS A 276 -10.22 -12.62 8.62
CA LYS A 276 -11.02 -13.29 7.59
C LYS A 276 -12.47 -13.57 8.02
N SER A 277 -12.84 -13.18 9.24
CA SER A 277 -14.18 -13.42 9.78
C SER A 277 -15.27 -12.68 9.02
N ARG A 278 -16.50 -13.21 9.08
CA ARG A 278 -17.69 -12.56 8.51
C ARG A 278 -17.96 -11.19 9.16
N ALA A 279 -17.70 -11.05 10.45
CA ALA A 279 -17.83 -9.76 11.15
C ALA A 279 -16.86 -8.71 10.59
N ALA A 280 -15.60 -9.06 10.34
CA ALA A 280 -14.64 -8.14 9.73
C ALA A 280 -15.06 -7.72 8.30
N TRP A 281 -15.71 -8.62 7.56
CA TRP A 281 -16.30 -8.28 6.27
C TRP A 281 -17.51 -7.35 6.38
N GLN A 282 -18.37 -7.53 7.38
CA GLN A 282 -19.48 -6.59 7.63
C GLN A 282 -18.96 -5.18 7.92
N TRP A 283 -17.93 -5.06 8.77
CA TRP A 283 -17.27 -3.78 9.05
C TRP A 283 -16.57 -3.16 7.82
N GLU A 284 -15.92 -3.97 6.99
CA GLU A 284 -15.34 -3.53 5.72
C GLU A 284 -16.39 -2.82 4.84
N VAL A 285 -17.55 -3.45 4.65
CA VAL A 285 -18.65 -2.90 3.85
C VAL A 285 -19.28 -1.69 4.55
N ALA A 286 -19.48 -1.76 5.86
CA ALA A 286 -20.11 -0.71 6.65
C ALA A 286 -19.29 0.58 6.72
N ILE A 287 -17.97 0.53 6.54
CA ILE A 287 -17.11 1.73 6.59
C ILE A 287 -16.80 2.23 5.17
N ILE A 288 -16.38 1.34 4.26
CA ILE A 288 -15.77 1.79 3.00
C ILE A 288 -16.75 2.49 2.05
N TYR A 289 -18.01 2.06 2.01
CA TYR A 289 -19.01 2.66 1.13
C TYR A 289 -19.57 3.98 1.66
N PRO A 290 -19.82 4.15 2.97
CA PRO A 290 -20.10 5.48 3.52
C PRO A 290 -18.97 6.47 3.29
N VAL A 291 -17.70 6.07 3.38
CA VAL A 291 -16.57 6.95 3.05
C VAL A 291 -16.60 7.39 1.58
N LEU A 292 -16.90 6.46 0.66
CA LEU A 292 -17.10 6.79 -0.76
C LEU A 292 -18.31 7.73 -0.96
N GLY A 293 -19.44 7.42 -0.33
CA GLY A 293 -20.64 8.26 -0.40
C GLY A 293 -20.39 9.68 0.13
N PHE A 294 -19.66 9.78 1.23
CA PHE A 294 -19.29 11.05 1.84
C PHE A 294 -18.40 11.89 0.92
N ILE A 295 -17.39 11.31 0.25
CA ILE A 295 -16.56 12.10 -0.69
C ILE A 295 -17.32 12.50 -1.96
N VAL A 296 -18.18 11.62 -2.47
CA VAL A 296 -19.05 11.95 -3.62
C VAL A 296 -19.97 13.11 -3.25
N LEU A 297 -20.62 13.05 -2.08
CA LEU A 297 -21.49 14.10 -1.59
C LEU A 297 -20.73 15.43 -1.41
N THR A 298 -19.57 15.41 -0.75
CA THR A 298 -18.74 16.62 -0.57
C THR A 298 -18.33 17.22 -1.91
N THR A 299 -17.93 16.39 -2.87
CA THR A 299 -17.57 16.85 -4.22
C THR A 299 -18.77 17.55 -4.89
N LEU A 300 -19.95 16.93 -4.85
CA LEU A 300 -21.17 17.51 -5.43
C LEU A 300 -21.59 18.82 -4.75
N LEU A 301 -21.56 18.86 -3.41
CA LEU A 301 -21.94 20.06 -2.64
C LEU A 301 -21.01 21.24 -2.93
N LEU A 302 -19.70 21.00 -3.07
CA LEU A 302 -18.75 22.05 -3.42
C LEU A 302 -19.01 22.63 -4.81
N TRP A 303 -19.26 21.77 -5.80
CA TRP A 303 -19.61 22.23 -7.15
C TRP A 303 -20.94 22.98 -7.19
N LEU A 304 -21.97 22.48 -6.50
CA LEU A 304 -23.26 23.19 -6.38
C LEU A 304 -23.08 24.55 -5.72
N ASN A 305 -22.30 24.63 -4.64
CA ASN A 305 -21.98 25.90 -3.99
C ASN A 305 -21.26 26.89 -4.92
N SER A 306 -20.31 26.39 -5.72
CA SER A 306 -19.58 27.21 -6.69
C SER A 306 -20.48 27.76 -7.80
N ILE A 307 -21.46 26.98 -8.26
CA ILE A 307 -22.40 27.38 -9.31
C ILE A 307 -23.46 28.35 -8.75
N MET A 308 -23.91 28.14 -7.50
CA MET A 308 -24.96 28.93 -6.85
C MET A 308 -24.47 30.22 -6.15
N GLY A 309 -23.18 30.57 -6.29
CA GLY A 309 -22.67 31.84 -5.79
C GLY A 309 -22.41 31.92 -4.27
N GLY A 310 -22.22 30.79 -3.58
CA GLY A 310 -21.58 30.80 -2.27
C GLY A 310 -22.44 31.15 -1.04
N GLY A 311 -23.77 31.10 -1.13
CA GLY A 311 -24.69 31.38 -0.01
C GLY A 311 -24.65 30.37 1.14
N LEU A 312 -25.81 29.95 1.67
CA LEU A 312 -25.94 29.02 2.80
C LEU A 312 -25.17 27.69 2.61
N LEU A 313 -24.95 27.26 1.36
CA LEU A 313 -24.19 26.04 1.04
C LEU A 313 -22.68 26.16 1.32
N GLY A 314 -22.10 27.36 1.39
CA GLY A 314 -20.66 27.53 1.46
C GLY A 314 -20.05 27.10 2.80
N SER A 315 -20.70 27.47 3.91
CA SER A 315 -20.27 27.03 5.25
C SER A 315 -20.42 25.52 5.43
N LEU A 316 -21.51 24.95 4.90
CA LEU A 316 -21.76 23.51 4.92
C LEU A 316 -20.74 22.75 4.06
N SER A 317 -20.52 23.14 2.81
CA SER A 317 -19.60 22.44 1.90
C SER A 317 -18.15 22.49 2.41
N ASN A 318 -17.71 23.63 2.95
CA ASN A 318 -16.38 23.77 3.53
C ASN A 318 -16.23 22.96 4.83
N GLY A 319 -17.25 22.94 5.69
CA GLY A 319 -17.26 22.11 6.88
C GLY A 319 -17.17 20.61 6.55
N PHE A 320 -17.85 20.15 5.50
CA PHE A 320 -17.75 18.77 5.02
C PHE A 320 -16.35 18.43 4.48
N ALA A 321 -15.73 19.33 3.71
CA ALA A 321 -14.38 19.15 3.19
C ALA A 321 -13.33 19.07 4.31
N GLN A 322 -13.42 19.96 5.30
CA GLN A 322 -12.53 19.94 6.48
C GLN A 322 -12.74 18.67 7.31
N THR A 323 -13.99 18.27 7.56
CA THR A 323 -14.33 17.03 8.27
C THR A 323 -13.73 15.81 7.55
N TYR A 324 -13.88 15.74 6.23
CA TYR A 324 -13.28 14.68 5.43
C TYR A 324 -11.75 14.66 5.55
N GLY A 325 -11.11 15.81 5.37
CA GLY A 325 -9.64 15.93 5.44
C GLY A 325 -9.08 15.50 6.80
N PHE A 326 -9.75 15.90 7.89
CA PHE A 326 -9.32 15.55 9.25
C PHE A 326 -9.54 14.07 9.57
N PHE A 327 -10.77 13.57 9.44
CA PHE A 327 -11.08 12.19 9.87
C PHE A 327 -10.59 11.14 8.88
N ILE A 328 -10.80 11.35 7.57
CA ILE A 328 -10.47 10.35 6.55
C ILE A 328 -9.02 10.52 6.09
N GLY A 329 -8.57 11.76 5.86
CA GLY A 329 -7.18 12.05 5.47
C GLY A 329 -6.18 11.82 6.60
N ALA A 330 -6.20 12.66 7.63
CA ALA A 330 -5.17 12.63 8.67
C ALA A 330 -5.28 11.39 9.57
N ILE A 331 -6.46 11.13 10.16
CA ILE A 331 -6.62 10.03 11.12
C ILE A 331 -6.65 8.67 10.40
N PHE A 332 -7.52 8.48 9.42
CA PHE A 332 -7.74 7.15 8.86
C PHE A 332 -6.68 6.72 7.85
N SER A 333 -6.28 7.59 6.91
CA SER A 333 -5.22 7.29 5.95
C SER A 333 -3.82 7.37 6.58
N GLY A 334 -3.53 8.40 7.37
CA GLY A 334 -2.23 8.60 8.01
C GLY A 334 -2.01 7.67 9.21
N VAL A 335 -2.72 7.93 10.30
CA VAL A 335 -2.48 7.29 11.60
C VAL A 335 -2.84 5.81 11.60
N ILE A 336 -4.08 5.47 11.24
CA ILE A 336 -4.57 4.09 11.29
C ILE A 336 -4.04 3.27 10.11
N GLY A 337 -3.92 3.89 8.94
CA GLY A 337 -3.56 3.21 7.70
C GLY A 337 -2.28 2.41 7.81
N VAL A 338 -1.16 3.06 8.13
CA VAL A 338 0.17 2.43 8.23
C VAL A 338 0.51 2.04 9.66
N GLY A 339 0.09 2.82 10.66
CA GLY A 339 0.39 2.56 12.06
C GLY A 339 -0.06 1.18 12.53
N PHE A 340 -1.16 0.66 11.98
CA PHE A 340 -1.77 -0.57 12.45
C PHE A 340 -1.31 -1.82 11.67
N TYR A 341 -0.34 -1.69 10.74
CA TYR A 341 0.20 -2.83 10.00
C TYR A 341 0.63 -3.99 10.92
N PRO A 342 1.40 -3.76 12.00
CA PRO A 342 1.87 -4.84 12.85
C PRO A 342 0.78 -5.57 13.65
N ILE A 343 -0.44 -5.04 13.69
CA ILE A 343 -1.55 -5.54 14.52
C ILE A 343 -2.70 -6.08 13.66
N MET A 344 -3.11 -5.34 12.63
CA MET A 344 -4.31 -5.63 11.82
C MET A 344 -4.00 -6.10 10.39
N GLY A 345 -2.74 -6.03 9.95
CA GLY A 345 -2.29 -6.47 8.63
C GLY A 345 -2.00 -5.32 7.66
N SER A 346 -1.47 -5.65 6.48
CA SER A 346 -0.86 -4.69 5.54
C SER A 346 -1.80 -3.73 4.83
N ARG A 347 -3.12 -3.99 4.81
CA ARG A 347 -4.08 -3.23 3.98
C ARG A 347 -5.27 -2.68 4.75
N VAL A 348 -5.07 -2.23 5.99
CA VAL A 348 -6.14 -1.61 6.81
C VAL A 348 -6.79 -0.43 6.06
N TRP A 349 -5.99 0.55 5.62
CA TRP A 349 -6.48 1.68 4.83
C TRP A 349 -7.22 1.25 3.56
N CYS A 350 -6.58 0.39 2.75
CA CYS A 350 -7.14 -0.06 1.47
C CYS A 350 -8.42 -0.88 1.63
N ARG A 351 -8.61 -1.53 2.78
CA ARG A 351 -9.77 -2.37 3.07
C ARG A 351 -10.94 -1.60 3.66
N PHE A 352 -10.68 -0.67 4.57
CA PHE A 352 -11.75 -0.01 5.32
C PHE A 352 -12.00 1.44 4.89
N GLY A 353 -10.99 2.16 4.39
CA GLY A 353 -11.07 3.62 4.25
C GLY A 353 -10.82 4.21 2.87
N CYS A 354 -10.14 3.48 1.98
CA CYS A 354 -9.76 4.03 0.69
C CYS A 354 -10.99 4.19 -0.24
N PRO A 355 -11.43 5.43 -0.55
CA PRO A 355 -12.60 5.65 -1.41
C PRO A 355 -12.36 5.12 -2.83
N MET A 356 -11.12 5.22 -3.32
CA MET A 356 -10.74 4.65 -4.62
C MET A 356 -10.83 3.14 -4.63
N ALA A 357 -10.48 2.46 -3.54
CA ALA A 357 -10.62 1.00 -3.46
C ALA A 357 -12.09 0.55 -3.48
N ALA A 358 -13.01 1.35 -2.90
CA ALA A 358 -14.46 1.13 -3.00
C ALA A 358 -14.96 1.36 -4.43
N TYR A 359 -14.62 2.50 -5.03
CA TYR A 359 -15.02 2.85 -6.40
C TYR A 359 -14.57 1.79 -7.42
N LEU A 360 -13.28 1.45 -7.41
CA LEU A 360 -12.74 0.39 -8.25
C LEU A 360 -13.31 -0.99 -7.91
N GLY A 361 -13.65 -1.24 -6.65
CA GLY A 361 -14.29 -2.48 -6.21
C GLY A 361 -15.70 -2.65 -6.80
N LEU A 362 -16.49 -1.57 -6.86
CA LEU A 362 -17.81 -1.56 -7.51
C LEU A 362 -17.69 -1.78 -9.02
N LEU A 363 -16.76 -1.07 -9.66
CA LEU A 363 -16.48 -1.24 -11.08
C LEU A 363 -16.00 -2.65 -11.41
N GLN A 364 -15.07 -3.19 -10.60
CA GLN A 364 -14.58 -4.55 -10.76
C GLN A 364 -15.70 -5.58 -10.59
N LYS A 365 -16.56 -5.42 -9.58
CA LYS A 365 -17.64 -6.37 -9.33
C LYS A 365 -18.61 -6.40 -10.51
N HIS A 366 -19.08 -5.26 -10.98
CA HIS A 366 -20.18 -5.24 -11.95
C HIS A 366 -19.73 -5.28 -13.41
N PHE A 367 -18.60 -4.68 -13.76
CA PHE A 367 -18.24 -4.41 -15.16
C PHE A 367 -16.96 -5.09 -15.64
N SER A 368 -16.03 -5.42 -14.74
CA SER A 368 -14.71 -5.93 -15.16
C SER A 368 -14.70 -7.34 -15.74
N ARG A 369 -13.80 -7.56 -16.70
CA ARG A 369 -13.43 -8.86 -17.28
C ARG A 369 -12.47 -9.66 -16.40
N PHE A 370 -11.79 -9.01 -15.47
CA PHE A 370 -10.81 -9.63 -14.58
C PHE A 370 -11.50 -10.54 -13.56
N ARG A 371 -11.01 -11.76 -13.40
CA ARG A 371 -11.47 -12.69 -12.36
C ARG A 371 -10.33 -13.56 -11.86
N ILE A 372 -10.51 -14.08 -10.65
CA ILE A 372 -9.62 -15.12 -10.11
C ILE A 372 -10.41 -16.42 -10.09
N THR A 373 -10.02 -17.34 -10.96
CA THR A 373 -10.65 -18.66 -11.12
C THR A 373 -9.92 -19.71 -10.30
N THR A 374 -10.61 -20.83 -10.10
CA THR A 374 -10.09 -22.02 -9.44
C THR A 374 -10.31 -23.21 -10.36
N ASN A 375 -9.35 -24.13 -10.38
CA ASN A 375 -9.47 -25.39 -11.11
C ASN A 375 -10.32 -26.47 -10.38
N GLY A 376 -10.95 -26.12 -9.25
CA GLY A 376 -11.96 -26.91 -8.54
C GLY A 376 -11.43 -28.11 -7.77
N GLY A 377 -10.80 -29.07 -8.44
CA GLY A 377 -10.48 -30.38 -7.85
C GLY A 377 -9.08 -30.56 -7.29
N GLN A 378 -8.16 -29.59 -7.46
CA GLN A 378 -6.78 -29.74 -6.96
C GLN A 378 -6.55 -29.05 -5.60
N CYS A 379 -7.60 -28.49 -5.00
CA CYS A 379 -7.51 -27.82 -3.71
C CYS A 379 -7.32 -28.83 -2.57
N ILE A 380 -6.13 -28.85 -1.97
CA ILE A 380 -5.81 -29.67 -0.78
C ILE A 380 -6.12 -28.98 0.55
N SER A 381 -6.90 -27.89 0.54
CA SER A 381 -7.35 -27.18 1.75
C SER A 381 -6.26 -26.66 2.69
N CYS A 382 -5.02 -26.47 2.22
CA CYS A 382 -3.87 -26.07 3.06
C CYS A 382 -3.96 -24.66 3.67
N GLY A 383 -4.83 -23.79 3.16
CA GLY A 383 -5.11 -22.47 3.74
C GLY A 383 -4.10 -21.35 3.45
N ASN A 384 -2.95 -21.63 2.81
CA ASN A 384 -1.94 -20.60 2.49
C ASN A 384 -2.51 -19.39 1.75
N CYS A 385 -3.41 -19.62 0.79
CA CYS A 385 -4.06 -18.57 0.01
C CYS A 385 -4.92 -17.62 0.87
N SER A 386 -5.64 -18.15 1.86
CA SER A 386 -6.40 -17.33 2.83
C SER A 386 -5.47 -16.64 3.81
N THR A 387 -4.47 -17.35 4.34
CA THR A 387 -3.52 -16.81 5.33
C THR A 387 -2.82 -15.56 4.78
N TYR A 388 -2.29 -15.61 3.56
CA TYR A 388 -1.57 -14.49 2.96
C TYR A 388 -2.44 -13.54 2.13
N CYS A 389 -3.78 -13.67 2.20
CA CYS A 389 -4.67 -12.67 1.65
C CYS A 389 -4.74 -11.45 2.58
N GLU A 390 -4.06 -10.38 2.18
CA GLU A 390 -4.02 -9.09 2.87
C GLU A 390 -5.36 -8.33 2.89
N MET A 391 -6.30 -8.69 2.02
CA MET A 391 -7.65 -8.14 2.04
C MET A 391 -8.58 -8.88 3.00
N GLY A 392 -8.08 -9.90 3.71
CA GLY A 392 -8.90 -10.68 4.65
C GLY A 392 -9.98 -11.51 3.97
N ILE A 393 -9.71 -12.03 2.77
CA ILE A 393 -10.62 -12.92 2.04
C ILE A 393 -10.27 -14.36 2.40
N ASP A 394 -11.28 -15.18 2.73
CA ASP A 394 -11.09 -16.63 2.85
C ASP A 394 -11.07 -17.29 1.46
N VAL A 395 -9.91 -17.20 0.80
CA VAL A 395 -9.70 -17.74 -0.55
C VAL A 395 -9.84 -19.26 -0.60
N ARG A 396 -9.44 -19.96 0.46
CA ARG A 396 -9.56 -21.42 0.61
C ARG A 396 -11.01 -21.86 0.45
N TRP A 397 -11.95 -21.16 1.09
CA TRP A 397 -13.38 -21.47 0.99
C TRP A 397 -13.88 -21.46 -0.45
N TYR A 398 -13.53 -20.42 -1.24
CA TYR A 398 -13.85 -20.33 -2.66
C TYR A 398 -13.18 -21.46 -3.46
N ALA A 399 -11.89 -21.72 -3.20
CA ALA A 399 -11.12 -22.75 -3.90
C ALA A 399 -11.68 -24.16 -3.68
N GLN A 400 -12.11 -24.48 -2.45
CA GLN A 400 -12.73 -25.77 -2.10
C GLN A 400 -14.06 -26.01 -2.83
N GLN A 401 -14.79 -24.94 -3.16
CA GLN A 401 -16.08 -25.04 -3.84
C GLN A 401 -15.97 -24.94 -5.36
N GLY A 402 -14.76 -24.81 -5.92
CA GLY A 402 -14.57 -24.53 -7.34
C GLY A 402 -15.15 -23.18 -7.78
N GLN A 403 -15.41 -22.27 -6.84
CA GLN A 403 -16.03 -20.98 -7.13
C GLN A 403 -14.98 -19.90 -7.36
N PRO A 404 -15.16 -19.02 -8.37
CA PRO A 404 -14.29 -17.86 -8.53
C PRO A 404 -14.35 -16.96 -7.29
N ILE A 405 -13.30 -16.17 -7.04
CA ILE A 405 -13.26 -15.29 -5.86
C ILE A 405 -14.17 -14.08 -6.07
N ILE A 406 -15.33 -14.07 -5.42
CA ILE A 406 -16.35 -13.01 -5.56
C ILE A 406 -16.26 -11.99 -4.41
N ARG A 407 -15.22 -11.15 -4.42
CA ARG A 407 -15.01 -10.12 -3.39
C ARG A 407 -14.61 -8.79 -4.01
N SER A 408 -15.38 -7.73 -3.77
CA SER A 408 -15.05 -6.36 -4.23
C SER A 408 -13.77 -5.81 -3.60
N SER A 409 -13.39 -6.30 -2.41
CA SER A 409 -12.12 -5.97 -1.77
C SER A 409 -10.89 -6.56 -2.46
N CYS A 410 -11.01 -7.62 -3.27
CA CYS A 410 -9.83 -8.26 -3.88
C CYS A 410 -9.03 -7.29 -4.76
N VAL A 411 -7.79 -6.96 -4.38
CA VAL A 411 -6.90 -6.02 -5.11
C VAL A 411 -6.18 -6.64 -6.29
N GLY A 412 -6.36 -7.94 -6.57
CA GLY A 412 -5.68 -8.62 -7.67
C GLY A 412 -4.16 -8.72 -7.50
N CYS A 413 -3.67 -8.78 -6.25
CA CYS A 413 -2.24 -8.87 -5.93
C CYS A 413 -1.58 -10.19 -6.37
N GLY A 414 -2.37 -11.22 -6.68
CA GLY A 414 -1.87 -12.51 -7.16
C GLY A 414 -1.17 -13.37 -6.12
N MET A 415 -1.03 -12.88 -4.88
CA MET A 415 -0.35 -13.63 -3.82
C MET A 415 -1.02 -14.97 -3.51
N CYS A 416 -2.34 -15.07 -3.60
CA CYS A 416 -3.05 -16.32 -3.41
C CYS A 416 -2.64 -17.41 -4.42
N ALA A 417 -2.39 -17.02 -5.68
CA ALA A 417 -1.87 -17.92 -6.72
C ALA A 417 -0.39 -18.25 -6.46
N THR A 418 0.43 -17.25 -6.12
CA THR A 418 1.86 -17.42 -5.84
C THR A 418 2.13 -18.37 -4.67
N VAL A 419 1.31 -18.33 -3.61
CA VAL A 419 1.50 -19.17 -2.41
C VAL A 419 0.82 -20.54 -2.50
N CYS A 420 0.07 -20.82 -3.57
CA CYS A 420 -0.65 -22.09 -3.72
C CYS A 420 0.32 -23.19 -4.18
N PRO A 421 0.59 -24.22 -3.37
CA PRO A 421 1.53 -25.28 -3.75
C PRO A 421 1.02 -26.16 -4.89
N ARG A 422 -0.30 -26.16 -5.13
CA ARG A 422 -0.96 -26.95 -6.18
C ARG A 422 -1.29 -26.16 -7.44
N GLY A 423 -1.06 -24.84 -7.47
CA GLY A 423 -1.37 -24.00 -8.64
C GLY A 423 -2.87 -23.92 -8.96
N VAL A 424 -3.73 -23.98 -7.94
CA VAL A 424 -5.21 -24.03 -8.10
C VAL A 424 -5.80 -22.74 -8.65
N LEU A 425 -5.19 -21.60 -8.32
CA LEU A 425 -5.76 -20.27 -8.51
C LEU A 425 -5.10 -19.55 -9.69
N ASN A 426 -5.91 -19.03 -10.61
CA ASN A 426 -5.44 -18.32 -11.79
C ASN A 426 -6.01 -16.91 -11.87
N LEU A 427 -5.18 -15.95 -12.28
CA LEU A 427 -5.57 -14.56 -12.54
C LEU A 427 -5.80 -14.43 -14.04
N GLU A 428 -7.05 -14.25 -14.46
CA GLU A 428 -7.41 -14.25 -15.88
C GLU A 428 -8.41 -13.14 -16.24
N ASN A 429 -8.50 -12.85 -17.54
CA ASN A 429 -9.49 -11.95 -18.12
C ASN A 429 -10.42 -12.78 -19.01
N GLY A 430 -11.71 -12.83 -18.64
CA GLY A 430 -12.73 -13.62 -19.34
C GLY A 430 -13.90 -12.77 -19.87
N PRO A 431 -14.88 -13.41 -20.54
CA PRO A 431 -16.17 -12.80 -20.78
C PRO A 431 -16.92 -12.53 -19.46
N ARG A 432 -17.88 -11.60 -19.50
CA ARG A 432 -18.69 -11.22 -18.31
C ARG A 432 -19.77 -12.25 -18.01
N GLU A 433 -20.31 -12.87 -19.05
CA GLU A 433 -21.29 -13.95 -18.94
C GLU A 433 -20.66 -15.15 -18.23
N GLY A 434 -21.39 -15.76 -17.30
CA GLY A 434 -20.90 -16.89 -16.51
C GLY A 434 -19.73 -16.57 -15.57
N ARG A 435 -19.39 -15.29 -15.32
CA ARG A 435 -18.21 -14.91 -14.52
C ARG A 435 -18.18 -15.50 -13.11
N TYR A 436 -19.35 -15.68 -12.50
CA TYR A 436 -19.51 -16.19 -11.15
C TYR A 436 -19.88 -17.68 -11.09
N GLN A 437 -19.97 -18.33 -12.24
CA GLN A 437 -20.24 -19.76 -12.28
C GLN A 437 -19.00 -20.53 -11.80
N PRO A 438 -19.20 -21.57 -10.97
CA PRO A 438 -18.12 -22.47 -10.61
C PRO A 438 -17.58 -23.20 -11.84
N THR A 439 -16.34 -23.68 -11.76
CA THR A 439 -15.75 -24.49 -12.83
C THR A 439 -16.55 -25.77 -13.04
N THR A 440 -16.96 -26.05 -14.27
CA THR A 440 -17.72 -27.26 -14.65
C THR A 440 -16.88 -28.53 -14.61
N LEU A 441 -15.55 -28.40 -14.60
CA LEU A 441 -14.63 -29.53 -14.66
C LEU A 441 -14.74 -30.45 -13.44
N ILE A 442 -14.94 -29.90 -12.22
CA ILE A 442 -15.02 -30.67 -10.96
C ILE A 442 -15.89 -29.89 -9.96
N SER A 443 -17.13 -30.35 -9.72
CA SER A 443 -18.00 -29.82 -8.65
C SER A 443 -17.99 -30.76 -7.43
N PRO A 444 -18.22 -30.25 -6.20
CA PRO A 444 -18.38 -31.10 -5.02
C PRO A 444 -19.52 -32.13 -5.15
N GLU A 445 -20.55 -31.78 -5.93
CA GLU A 445 -21.68 -32.65 -6.26
C GLU A 445 -21.24 -33.86 -7.08
N ASN A 446 -20.27 -33.68 -7.99
CA ASN A 446 -19.66 -34.76 -8.78
C ASN A 446 -18.66 -35.62 -7.98
N LEU A 447 -18.34 -35.23 -6.74
CA LEU A 447 -17.39 -35.91 -5.84
C LEU A 447 -18.06 -36.64 -4.67
N ARG A 448 -19.40 -36.78 -4.67
CA ARG A 448 -20.09 -37.67 -3.72
C ARG A 448 -19.72 -39.12 -4.03
N ILE A 449 -18.73 -39.63 -3.31
CA ILE A 449 -18.24 -41.02 -3.41
C ILE A 449 -19.04 -41.96 -2.50
N LEU A 450 -19.86 -41.42 -1.60
CA LEU A 450 -20.74 -42.20 -0.73
C LEU A 450 -22.15 -41.61 -0.82
N ASP A 451 -23.08 -42.47 -1.23
CA ASP A 451 -24.53 -42.23 -1.19
C ASP A 451 -25.06 -42.18 0.26
#